data_AF-A0AB36EL83-F1
#
_entry.id   AF-A0AB36EL83-F1
#
_cell.length_a   1.000
_cell.length_b   1.000
_cell.length_c   1.000
_cell.angle_alpha   90.00
_cell.angle_beta   90.00
_cell.angle_gamma   90.00
#
_symmetry.space_group_name_H-M   'P 1'
#
loop_
_entity.id
_entity.type
_entity.pdbx_description
1 polymer ?
#
loop_
_entity_poly.entity_id
_entity_poly.type
_entity_poly.pdbx_seq_one_letter_code
_entity_poly.pdbx_strand_id
1 'polypeptide(L)'
;MENKSLYIWLVMLAVPVSVLIAAQVDTDSAPSIGGGGYDLGPFVYSWLLIIFTALWSLCAFVAALLQKGRASSFRAFGLAGFGVLVFTAILLFYGQNLS
;
A
#
# COMPACT_ATOMS: atom_id res chain seq x y z
N MET A 1 7.95 5.12 24.80
CA MET A 1 6.79 4.47 24.16
C MET A 1 6.81 4.62 22.64
N GLU A 2 7.72 5.40 22.05
CA GLU A 2 7.76 5.68 20.61
C GLU A 2 7.99 4.47 19.68
N ASN A 3 8.74 3.45 20.10
CA ASN A 3 9.01 2.31 19.21
C ASN A 3 7.73 1.52 18.89
N LYS A 4 6.82 1.36 19.86
CA LYS A 4 5.52 0.69 19.63
C LYS A 4 4.69 1.41 18.58
N SER A 5 4.73 2.75 18.55
CA SER A 5 4.00 3.55 17.55
C SER A 5 4.50 3.27 16.14
N LEU A 6 5.83 3.21 15.94
CA LEU A 6 6.41 2.87 14.63
C LEU A 6 6.00 1.48 14.15
N TYR A 7 6.03 0.48 15.04
CA TYR A 7 5.58 -0.87 14.70
C TYR A 7 4.10 -0.91 14.32
N ILE A 8 3.24 -0.17 15.02
CA ILE A 8 1.81 -0.08 14.69
C ILE A 8 1.62 0.49 13.28
N TRP A 9 2.33 1.57 12.94
CA TRP A 9 2.27 2.14 11.59
C TRP A 9 2.74 1.17 10.52
N LEU A 10 3.86 0.48 10.75
CA LEU A 10 4.39 -0.52 9.81
C LEU A 10 3.42 -1.68 9.61
N VAL A 11 2.82 -2.20 10.68
CA VAL A 11 1.82 -3.27 10.61
C VAL A 11 0.56 -2.78 9.89
N MET A 12 0.14 -1.54 10.13
CA MET A 12 -0.99 -0.92 9.45
C MET A 12 -0.79 -0.78 7.94
N LEU A 13 0.46 -0.68 7.46
CA LEU A 13 0.78 -0.75 6.03
C LEU A 13 0.90 -2.20 5.55
N ALA A 14 1.72 -2.99 6.24
CA ALA A 14 2.13 -4.31 5.79
C ALA A 14 0.96 -5.30 5.71
N VAL A 15 0.03 -5.28 6.67
CA VAL A 15 -1.08 -6.22 6.71
C VAL A 15 -2.05 -6.00 5.53
N PRO A 16 -2.61 -4.79 5.31
CA PRO A 16 -3.53 -4.57 4.18
C PRO A 16 -2.84 -4.75 2.83
N VAL A 17 -1.58 -4.30 2.67
CA VAL A 17 -0.81 -4.51 1.44
C VAL A 17 -0.63 -6.00 1.17
N SER A 18 -0.24 -6.80 2.16
CA SER A 18 -0.06 -8.25 1.98
C SER A 18 -1.37 -8.96 1.64
N VAL A 19 -2.48 -8.57 2.27
CA VAL A 19 -3.80 -9.12 1.99
C VAL A 19 -4.24 -8.78 0.55
N LEU A 20 -4.04 -7.54 0.11
CA LEU A 20 -4.39 -7.12 -1.26
C LEU A 20 -3.51 -7.79 -2.31
N ILE A 21 -2.23 -8.03 -2.01
CA ILE A 21 -1.34 -8.80 -2.89
C ILE A 21 -1.80 -10.26 -2.96
N ALA A 22 -2.09 -10.90 -1.83
CA ALA A 22 -2.56 -12.28 -1.77
C ALA A 22 -3.89 -12.47 -2.52
N ALA A 23 -4.83 -11.53 -2.37
CA ALA A 23 -6.10 -11.56 -3.08
C ALA A 23 -5.96 -11.49 -4.61
N GLN A 24 -4.89 -10.85 -5.11
CA GLN A 24 -4.60 -10.82 -6.55
C GLN A 24 -4.04 -12.14 -7.07
N VAL A 25 -3.33 -12.92 -6.24
CA VAL A 25 -2.82 -14.24 -6.63
C VAL A 25 -3.96 -15.23 -6.85
N ASP A 26 -5.02 -15.14 -6.06
CA ASP A 26 -6.20 -16.04 -6.19
C ASP A 26 -7.08 -15.72 -7.40
N THR A 27 -7.00 -14.50 -7.97
CA THR A 27 -7.85 -14.10 -9.10
C THR A 27 -7.38 -14.66 -10.44
N ASP A 28 -6.10 -15.08 -10.55
CA ASP A 28 -5.48 -15.55 -11.80
C ASP A 28 -5.97 -16.94 -12.29
N SER A 29 -6.80 -17.66 -11.54
CA SER A 29 -6.88 -19.13 -11.66
C SER A 29 -8.20 -19.74 -12.17
N ALA A 30 -9.20 -18.96 -12.59
CA ALA A 30 -10.47 -19.53 -13.06
C ALA A 30 -10.67 -19.35 -14.58
N PRO A 31 -10.55 -20.41 -15.41
CA PRO A 31 -10.94 -20.33 -16.81
C PRO A 31 -12.44 -20.03 -16.89
N SER A 32 -12.82 -19.00 -17.65
CA SER A 32 -14.23 -18.64 -17.85
C SER A 32 -14.98 -19.80 -18.52
N ILE A 33 -15.72 -20.58 -17.71
CA ILE A 33 -16.64 -21.60 -18.21
C ILE A 33 -17.92 -20.86 -18.63
N GLY A 34 -17.86 -20.25 -19.81
CA GLY A 34 -19.02 -19.66 -20.49
C GLY A 34 -19.15 -18.15 -20.34
N GLY A 35 -18.70 -17.44 -21.37
CA GLY A 35 -18.99 -16.01 -21.58
C GLY A 35 -17.76 -15.14 -21.34
N GLY A 36 -17.45 -14.28 -22.31
CA GLY A 36 -16.32 -13.35 -22.31
C GLY A 36 -16.41 -12.22 -21.28
N GLY A 37 -16.65 -12.54 -20.02
CA GLY A 37 -16.50 -11.62 -18.91
C GLY A 37 -15.02 -11.36 -18.67
N TYR A 38 -14.63 -10.09 -18.70
CA TYR A 38 -13.30 -9.66 -18.27
C TYR A 38 -13.16 -9.88 -16.77
N ASP A 39 -12.05 -10.48 -16.35
CA ASP A 39 -11.70 -10.49 -14.93
C ASP A 39 -11.21 -9.10 -14.52
N LEU A 40 -12.06 -8.39 -13.79
CA LEU A 40 -11.74 -7.06 -13.25
C LEU A 40 -11.00 -7.17 -11.91
N GLY A 41 -10.76 -8.36 -11.38
CA GLY A 41 -10.04 -8.60 -10.14
C GLY A 41 -8.71 -7.87 -10.09
N PRO A 42 -7.77 -8.16 -11.02
CA PRO A 42 -6.47 -7.49 -11.07
C PRO A 42 -6.58 -5.96 -11.13
N PHE A 43 -7.54 -5.42 -11.89
CA PHE A 43 -7.78 -3.98 -12.00
C PHE A 43 -8.25 -3.37 -10.67
N VAL A 44 -9.28 -3.96 -10.05
CA VAL A 44 -9.88 -3.46 -8.80
C VAL A 44 -8.88 -3.54 -7.65
N TYR A 45 -8.21 -4.67 -7.49
CA TYR A 45 -7.24 -4.86 -6.41
C TYR A 45 -6.01 -3.98 -6.58
N SER A 46 -5.54 -3.73 -7.81
CA SER A 46 -4.44 -2.80 -8.08
C SER A 46 -4.81 -1.36 -7.71
N TRP A 47 -6.03 -0.90 -8.05
CA TRP A 47 -6.53 0.40 -7.64
C TRP A 47 -6.67 0.54 -6.11
N LEU A 48 -7.20 -0.48 -5.44
CA LEU A 48 -7.28 -0.51 -3.97
C LEU A 48 -5.89 -0.39 -3.34
N LEU A 49 -4.90 -1.10 -3.88
CA LEU A 49 -3.50 -1.06 -3.45
C LEU A 49 -2.93 0.36 -3.57
N ILE A 50 -3.13 1.01 -4.72
CA ILE A 50 -2.64 2.37 -4.98
C ILE A 50 -3.31 3.38 -4.06
N ILE A 51 -4.64 3.36 -3.96
CA ILE A 51 -5.40 4.30 -3.12
C ILE A 51 -4.97 4.15 -1.66
N PHE A 52 -4.90 2.91 -1.17
CA PHE A 52 -4.52 2.64 0.20
C PHE A 52 -3.11 3.12 0.50
N THR A 53 -2.13 2.79 -0.34
CA THR A 53 -0.73 3.16 -0.11
C THR A 53 -0.46 4.65 -0.32
N ALA A 54 -1.17 5.31 -1.24
CA ALA A 54 -1.15 6.76 -1.36
C ALA A 54 -1.69 7.44 -0.10
N LEU A 55 -2.85 7.00 0.39
CA LEU A 55 -3.47 7.57 1.59
C LEU A 55 -2.62 7.33 2.84
N TRP A 56 -2.07 6.12 2.99
CA TRP A 56 -1.17 5.81 4.11
C TRP A 56 0.09 6.68 4.07
N SER A 57 0.69 6.86 2.89
CA SER A 57 1.89 7.70 2.72
C SER A 57 1.60 9.17 3.01
N LEU A 58 0.44 9.68 2.58
CA LEU A 58 -0.01 11.03 2.90
C LEU A 58 -0.19 11.22 4.41
N CYS A 59 -0.84 10.27 5.08
CA CYS A 59 -1.01 10.28 6.53
C CYS A 59 0.33 10.23 7.27
N ALA A 60 1.27 9.38 6.83
CA ALA A 60 2.62 9.29 7.40
C ALA A 60 3.39 10.61 7.22
N PHE A 61 3.26 11.25 6.05
CA PHE A 61 3.87 12.54 5.76
C PHE A 61 3.30 13.66 6.63
N VAL A 62 1.98 13.76 6.74
CA VAL A 62 1.32 14.73 7.63
C VAL A 62 1.72 14.50 9.09
N ALA A 63 1.77 13.23 9.54
CA ALA A 63 2.24 12.90 10.88
C ALA A 63 3.70 13.33 11.11
N ALA A 64 4.57 13.23 10.09
CA ALA A 64 5.94 13.71 10.16
C ALA A 64 6.05 15.23 10.29
N LEU A 65 5.19 15.98 9.59
CA LEU A 65 5.13 17.44 9.69
C LEU A 65 4.62 17.93 11.05
N LEU A 66 3.70 17.19 11.68
CA LEU A 66 3.11 17.57 12.97
C LEU A 66 3.99 17.23 14.19
N GLN A 67 5.06 16.44 14.02
CA GLN A 67 5.94 16.07 15.13
C GLN A 67 6.94 17.18 15.50
N LYS A 68 6.68 17.84 16.64
CA LYS A 68 7.62 18.76 17.29
C LYS A 68 8.68 17.98 18.08
N GLY A 69 9.78 17.62 17.42
CA GLY A 69 10.95 17.04 18.09
C GLY A 69 11.94 16.41 17.11
N ARG A 70 13.22 16.81 17.17
CA ARG A 70 14.24 16.48 16.14
C ARG A 70 14.51 14.98 15.98
N ALA A 71 14.44 14.21 17.08
CA ALA A 71 14.64 12.76 17.06
C ALA A 71 13.38 11.97 16.62
N SER A 72 12.19 12.49 16.93
CA SER A 72 10.91 11.88 16.51
C SER A 72 10.64 12.17 15.03
N SER A 73 10.91 13.40 14.59
CA SER A 73 10.78 13.86 13.21
C SER A 73 11.62 13.03 12.22
N PHE A 74 12.85 12.66 12.55
CA PHE A 74 13.69 11.83 11.66
C PHE A 74 13.09 10.43 11.40
N ARG A 75 12.46 9.84 12.42
CA ARG A 75 11.78 8.55 12.31
C ARG A 75 10.50 8.66 11.50
N ALA A 76 9.73 9.72 11.69
CA ALA A 76 8.53 9.97 10.91
C ALA A 76 8.84 10.29 9.43
N PHE A 77 9.93 11.01 9.17
CA PHE A 77 10.46 11.20 7.80
C PHE A 77 10.91 9.89 7.17
N GLY A 78 11.59 9.02 7.93
CA GLY A 78 11.94 7.67 7.46
C GLY A 78 10.69 6.84 7.12
N LEU A 79 9.64 6.95 7.92
CA LEU A 79 8.37 6.27 7.71
C LEU A 79 7.64 6.78 6.44
N ALA A 80 7.63 8.09 6.22
CA ALA A 80 7.08 8.70 5.01
C ALA A 80 7.89 8.28 3.76
N GLY A 81 9.22 8.27 3.85
CA GLY A 81 10.09 7.79 2.77
C GLY A 81 9.86 6.31 2.45
N PHE A 82 9.66 5.46 3.47
CA PHE A 82 9.30 4.06 3.27
C PHE A 82 7.95 3.90 2.56
N GLY A 83 6.95 4.70 2.94
CA GLY A 83 5.65 4.72 2.25
C GLY A 83 5.77 5.07 0.76
N VAL A 84 6.56 6.09 0.43
CA VAL A 84 6.82 6.47 -0.96
C VAL A 84 7.50 5.34 -1.74
N LEU A 85 8.50 4.68 -1.16
CA LEU A 85 9.15 3.53 -1.81
C LEU A 85 8.18 2.39 -2.09
N VAL A 86 7.33 2.04 -1.12
CA VAL A 86 6.30 1.01 -1.28
C VAL A 86 5.30 1.41 -2.36
N PHE A 87 4.85 2.66 -2.37
CA PHE A 87 3.94 3.20 -3.38
C PHE A 87 4.56 3.13 -4.79
N THR A 88 5.82 3.55 -4.95
CA THR A 88 6.53 3.46 -6.23
C THR A 88 6.68 2.01 -6.68
N ALA A 89 7.01 1.08 -5.79
CA ALA A 89 7.09 -0.34 -6.12
C ALA A 89 5.74 -0.86 -6.62
N ILE A 90 4.63 -0.53 -5.94
CA ILE A 90 3.29 -0.92 -6.34
C ILE A 90 2.95 -0.38 -7.73
N LEU A 91 3.25 0.88 -8.03
CA LEU A 91 3.02 1.45 -9.36
C LEU A 91 3.84 0.75 -10.45
N LEU A 92 5.07 0.33 -10.15
CA LEU A 92 5.91 -0.39 -11.13
C LEU A 92 5.40 -1.80 -11.40
N PHE A 93 4.97 -2.54 -10.37
CA PHE A 93 4.53 -3.93 -10.52
C PHE A 93 3.07 -4.07 -10.95
N TYR A 94 2.18 -3.22 -10.44
CA TYR A 94 0.74 -3.28 -10.68
C TYR A 94 0.24 -2.18 -11.62
N GLY A 95 1.12 -1.32 -12.13
CA GLY A 95 0.75 -0.25 -13.06
C GLY A 95 0.19 -0.76 -14.38
N GLN A 96 0.61 -1.95 -14.80
CA GLN A 96 0.09 -2.58 -16.02
C GLN A 96 -1.38 -3.01 -15.88
N ASN A 97 -1.88 -3.21 -14.66
CA ASN A 97 -3.27 -3.57 -14.39
C ASN A 97 -4.19 -2.34 -14.33
N LEU A 98 -3.68 -1.13 -14.61
CA LEU A 98 -4.45 0.13 -14.52
C LEU A 98 -5.05 0.58 -15.85
N SER A 99 -4.74 -0.08 -16.96
CA SER A 99 -5.20 0.22 -18.33
C SER A 99 -5.72 -1.02 -19.02
#